data_AF-A0A961TVW4-F1
#
_entry.id   AF-A0A961TVW4-F1
#
_cell.length_a   1.000
_cell.length_b   1.000
_cell.length_c   1.000
_cell.angle_alpha   90.00
_cell.angle_beta   90.00
_cell.angle_gamma   90.00
#
_symmetry.space_group_name_H-M   'P 1'
#
loop_
_entity.id
_entity.type
_entity.pdbx_description
1 polymer ?
#
loop_
_entity_poly.entity_id
_entity_poly.type
_entity_poly.pdbx_seq_one_letter_code
_entity_poly.pdbx_strand_id
1 'polypeptide(L)'
;EGGMIEWGYYEETNPRLVHPRDLLEKEKARLSPSQRDLDMEQILEPLEKAIELTPILGELGYDERRSFNGLLQVTADGGPSVGESQKVRGLWYAVAIWVKDGPGYGKLVADWMTDGRTDVDHAKIDYSRFYPHQLEETFVEGRCGEAAQKVYNPAVHPREPYATGRNIRRSPFYDREVELGGYFMELGGWERAHGYAANEHLLEKYGDRVPTRAKEWDNRHFWRVSNAEHLEMSEDCGIVNLSHFYMFDVEGPDHVELMEWLCAARIGGDANIGKGIYTHFLDDEGMVRADLTVIRMADRCRVIDGADAGPRDFHYVRRVAADKGFDVTVTDVTDKYVTVGIWGPNARTTLQQVVEDPAGLSAENFPFAAIKQVRIAGRDVTAFRISYVGEQGWELHMRYEDGLAVWDALRATGVIAVGVETYANSRRMEKSLRLQNADLLTEYNLFEADLARPKVKDADFRGKTKHLEYRARPHQPAMLCTLVMTENVDGNGVARYPVGAMPVVDPETGETLVDALGRRSFTTSVAFGPTIGQNIALAYLPWDYCQVGRKLNVEYFSETYPVEVAAVGYKP
;
A
#
# COMPACT_ATOMS: atom_id res chain seq x y z
N GLU A 1 25.55 -38.92 -27.35
CA GLU A 1 24.63 -38.76 -26.21
C GLU A 1 23.86 -37.49 -26.45
N GLY A 2 22.67 -37.59 -27.08
CA GLY A 2 21.86 -36.42 -27.42
C GLY A 2 21.26 -35.83 -26.15
N GLY A 3 21.42 -34.52 -25.95
CA GLY A 3 20.73 -33.81 -24.88
C GLY A 3 19.21 -33.89 -25.08
N MET A 4 18.47 -33.96 -23.98
CA MET A 4 17.04 -33.74 -24.01
C MET A 4 16.77 -32.23 -24.06
N ILE A 5 15.80 -31.82 -24.86
CA ILE A 5 15.26 -30.47 -24.80
C ILE A 5 13.95 -30.56 -24.02
N GLU A 6 13.87 -29.79 -22.94
CA GLU A 6 12.64 -29.65 -22.16
C GLU A 6 11.89 -28.40 -22.60
N TRP A 7 10.58 -28.49 -22.67
CA TRP A 7 9.69 -27.36 -22.87
C TRP A 7 8.54 -27.46 -21.86
N GLY A 8 7.95 -26.33 -21.50
CA GLY A 8 6.85 -26.25 -20.57
C GLY A 8 5.88 -25.16 -20.98
N TYR A 9 4.66 -25.25 -20.46
CA TYR A 9 3.56 -24.35 -20.77
C TYR A 9 2.72 -24.11 -19.52
N TYR A 10 2.13 -22.91 -19.43
CA TYR A 10 1.20 -22.53 -18.39
C TYR A 10 -0.14 -22.15 -19.01
N GLU A 11 -1.23 -22.61 -18.41
CA GLU A 11 -2.58 -22.35 -18.90
C GLU A 11 -3.05 -20.93 -18.58
N GLU A 12 -3.18 -20.14 -19.64
CA GLU A 12 -3.73 -18.78 -19.57
C GLU A 12 -5.25 -18.78 -19.38
N THR A 13 -5.91 -19.87 -19.79
CA THR A 13 -7.35 -20.06 -19.65
C THR A 13 -7.63 -21.38 -18.95
N ASN A 14 -8.35 -21.32 -17.82
CA ASN A 14 -8.71 -22.48 -16.99
C ASN A 14 -7.49 -23.28 -16.47
N PRO A 15 -6.60 -22.68 -15.66
CA PRO A 15 -5.48 -23.40 -15.08
C PRO A 15 -5.97 -24.59 -14.25
N ARG A 16 -5.33 -25.76 -14.46
CA ARG A 16 -5.60 -26.98 -13.70
C ARG A 16 -5.11 -26.85 -12.26
N LEU A 17 -5.97 -26.32 -11.39
CA LEU A 17 -5.72 -26.30 -9.95
C LEU A 17 -5.84 -27.71 -9.36
N VAL A 18 -4.98 -28.01 -8.40
CA VAL A 18 -5.02 -29.25 -7.62
C VAL A 18 -5.14 -28.85 -6.16
N HIS A 19 -6.21 -29.29 -5.51
CA HIS A 19 -6.39 -29.04 -4.09
C HIS A 19 -5.33 -29.84 -3.29
N PRO A 20 -4.72 -29.29 -2.22
CA PRO A 20 -3.67 -29.99 -1.45
C PRO A 20 -4.08 -31.36 -0.88
N ARG A 21 -5.38 -31.59 -0.64
CA ARG A 21 -5.90 -32.89 -0.17
C ARG A 21 -5.97 -33.96 -1.27
N ASP A 22 -5.80 -33.58 -2.53
CA ASP A 22 -5.82 -34.47 -3.70
C ASP A 22 -4.41 -34.81 -4.21
N LEU A 23 -3.39 -34.42 -3.45
CA LEU A 23 -2.00 -34.81 -3.70
C LEU A 23 -1.84 -36.31 -3.49
N LEU A 24 -1.16 -36.95 -4.45
CA LEU A 24 -0.91 -38.39 -4.37
C LEU A 24 0.19 -38.67 -3.36
N GLU A 25 -0.03 -39.68 -2.53
CA GLU A 25 1.05 -40.28 -1.73
C GLU A 25 2.11 -40.89 -2.64
N LYS A 26 3.34 -41.01 -2.12
CA LYS A 26 4.50 -41.50 -2.88
C LYS A 26 4.24 -42.85 -3.54
N GLU A 27 3.55 -43.76 -2.86
CA GLU A 27 3.27 -45.12 -3.35
C GLU A 27 2.18 -45.15 -4.43
N LYS A 28 1.42 -44.06 -4.59
CA LYS A 28 0.35 -43.91 -5.59
C LYS A 28 0.80 -43.12 -6.82
N ALA A 29 1.92 -42.41 -6.74
CA ALA A 29 2.45 -41.61 -7.84
C ALA A 29 3.33 -42.44 -8.77
N ARG A 30 3.22 -42.21 -10.09
CA ARG A 30 4.05 -42.89 -11.11
C ARG A 30 5.52 -42.50 -11.01
N LEU A 31 5.80 -41.21 -10.80
CA LEU A 31 7.16 -40.66 -10.70
C LEU A 31 7.41 -40.08 -9.30
N SER A 32 6.68 -39.02 -8.95
CA SER A 32 6.73 -38.40 -7.62
C SER A 32 5.37 -37.77 -7.28
N PRO A 33 5.06 -37.52 -5.99
CA PRO A 33 3.87 -36.78 -5.57
C PRO A 33 3.68 -35.41 -6.26
N SER A 34 4.77 -34.78 -6.72
CA SER A 34 4.73 -33.48 -7.42
C SER A 34 4.55 -33.59 -8.94
N GLN A 35 4.48 -34.81 -9.48
CA GLN A 35 4.38 -35.09 -10.91
C GLN A 35 3.13 -35.92 -11.19
N ARG A 36 2.09 -35.26 -11.73
CA ARG A 36 0.86 -35.93 -12.17
C ARG A 36 1.01 -36.41 -13.60
N ASP A 37 0.21 -37.39 -13.99
CA ASP A 37 0.18 -37.85 -15.36
C ASP A 37 -0.27 -36.72 -16.30
N LEU A 38 0.38 -36.66 -17.46
CA LEU A 38 0.08 -35.74 -18.54
C LEU A 38 -0.47 -36.55 -19.71
N ASP A 39 -1.64 -36.16 -20.18
CA ASP A 39 -2.19 -36.69 -21.42
C ASP A 39 -1.75 -35.79 -22.57
N MET A 40 -1.35 -36.38 -23.70
CA MET A 40 -1.02 -35.63 -24.91
C MET A 40 -2.17 -34.70 -25.33
N GLU A 41 -3.42 -35.13 -25.19
CA GLU A 41 -4.59 -34.31 -25.56
C GLU A 41 -4.62 -32.97 -24.81
N GLN A 42 -4.05 -32.90 -23.60
CA GLN A 42 -4.00 -31.69 -22.78
C GLN A 42 -3.04 -30.62 -23.33
N ILE A 43 -2.10 -31.01 -24.20
CA ILE A 43 -0.99 -30.16 -24.65
C ILE A 43 -0.83 -30.12 -26.17
N LEU A 44 -1.75 -30.69 -26.96
CA LEU A 44 -1.65 -30.68 -28.43
C LEU A 44 -1.40 -29.27 -28.99
N GLU A 45 -2.25 -28.31 -28.63
CA GLU A 45 -2.13 -26.92 -29.10
C GLU A 45 -0.81 -26.25 -28.64
N PRO A 46 -0.43 -26.24 -27.35
CA PRO A 46 0.84 -25.63 -26.96
C PRO A 46 2.07 -26.38 -27.50
N LEU A 47 1.99 -27.70 -27.71
CA LEU A 47 3.06 -28.47 -28.35
C LEU A 47 3.24 -28.09 -29.83
N GLU A 48 2.14 -27.92 -30.57
CA GLU A 48 2.19 -27.42 -31.96
C GLU A 48 2.87 -26.05 -32.03
N LYS A 49 2.48 -25.11 -31.14
CA LYS A 49 3.11 -23.79 -31.02
C LYS A 49 4.60 -23.88 -30.64
N ALA A 50 4.95 -24.79 -29.73
CA ALA A 50 6.34 -25.01 -29.34
C ALA A 50 7.19 -25.53 -30.52
N ILE A 51 6.65 -26.45 -31.33
CA ILE A 51 7.30 -26.95 -32.54
C ILE A 51 7.42 -25.85 -33.60
N GLU A 52 6.39 -25.02 -33.80
CA GLU A 52 6.45 -23.88 -34.72
C GLU A 52 7.57 -22.90 -34.33
N LEU A 53 7.65 -22.56 -33.04
CA LEU A 53 8.69 -21.68 -32.51
C LEU A 53 10.08 -22.33 -32.52
N THR A 54 10.15 -23.63 -32.27
CA THR A 54 11.39 -24.41 -32.12
C THR A 54 11.31 -25.73 -32.93
N PRO A 55 11.53 -25.70 -34.26
CA PRO A 55 11.27 -26.84 -35.16
C PRO A 55 11.98 -28.15 -34.80
N ILE A 56 13.15 -28.10 -34.17
CA ILE A 56 13.90 -29.29 -33.73
C ILE A 56 13.11 -30.16 -32.75
N LEU A 57 12.11 -29.61 -32.03
CA LEU A 57 11.22 -30.39 -31.15
C LEU A 57 10.40 -31.41 -31.96
N GLY A 58 10.00 -31.08 -33.19
CA GLY A 58 9.29 -32.00 -34.08
C GLY A 58 10.16 -33.15 -34.58
N GLU A 59 11.47 -32.89 -34.78
CA GLU A 59 12.44 -33.92 -35.18
C GLU A 59 12.80 -34.88 -34.03
N LEU A 60 12.93 -34.35 -32.81
CA LEU A 60 13.24 -35.14 -31.61
C LEU A 60 12.05 -35.99 -31.13
N GLY A 61 10.82 -35.51 -31.37
CA GLY A 61 9.59 -36.17 -30.97
C GLY A 61 9.26 -36.01 -29.48
N TYR A 62 8.06 -36.44 -29.10
CA TYR A 62 7.55 -36.36 -27.72
C TYR A 62 7.88 -37.63 -26.91
N ASP A 63 8.39 -37.45 -25.68
CA ASP A 63 8.64 -38.54 -24.74
C ASP A 63 7.59 -38.55 -23.62
N GLU A 64 6.55 -39.38 -23.82
CA GLU A 64 5.47 -39.61 -22.86
C GLU A 64 5.97 -40.13 -21.50
N ARG A 65 7.06 -40.90 -21.47
CA ARG A 65 7.54 -41.51 -20.21
C ARG A 65 8.10 -40.45 -19.26
N ARG A 66 8.67 -39.40 -19.81
CA ARG A 66 9.34 -38.31 -19.07
C ARG A 66 8.52 -37.04 -18.99
N SER A 67 7.37 -37.00 -19.64
CA SER A 67 6.44 -35.86 -19.58
C SER A 67 5.43 -36.04 -18.44
N PHE A 68 5.04 -34.92 -17.82
CA PHE A 68 4.20 -34.90 -16.62
C PHE A 68 3.57 -33.51 -16.42
N ASN A 69 2.47 -33.46 -15.68
CA ASN A 69 1.90 -32.24 -15.12
C ASN A 69 2.60 -31.93 -13.80
N GLY A 70 3.46 -30.91 -13.80
CA GLY A 70 4.24 -30.51 -12.62
C GLY A 70 3.42 -29.64 -11.67
N LEU A 71 3.43 -29.98 -10.38
CA LEU A 71 2.78 -29.16 -9.36
C LEU A 71 3.68 -28.00 -8.93
N LEU A 72 3.08 -26.83 -8.85
CA LEU A 72 3.64 -25.64 -8.22
C LEU A 72 2.62 -25.04 -7.24
N GLN A 73 3.08 -24.20 -6.34
CA GLN A 73 2.23 -23.53 -5.37
C GLN A 73 1.97 -22.09 -5.80
N VAL A 74 0.71 -21.67 -5.73
CA VAL A 74 0.25 -20.28 -5.91
C VAL A 74 -0.40 -19.82 -4.60
N THR A 75 -0.42 -18.52 -4.35
CA THR A 75 -1.03 -17.89 -3.17
C THR A 75 -2.10 -16.89 -3.59
N ALA A 76 -2.88 -16.41 -2.62
CA ALA A 76 -4.00 -15.50 -2.86
C ALA A 76 -3.61 -14.13 -3.42
N ASP A 77 -2.33 -13.77 -3.45
CA ASP A 77 -1.82 -12.55 -4.06
C ASP A 77 -0.71 -12.80 -5.10
N GLY A 78 -0.42 -14.07 -5.40
CA GLY A 78 0.64 -14.49 -6.33
C GLY A 78 2.07 -14.41 -5.77
N GLY A 79 2.27 -13.86 -4.56
CA GLY A 79 3.56 -13.75 -3.90
C GLY A 79 3.85 -14.87 -2.89
N PRO A 80 5.11 -15.11 -2.51
CA PRO A 80 5.43 -16.10 -1.49
C PRO A 80 4.83 -15.73 -0.12
N SER A 81 4.73 -16.72 0.75
CA SER A 81 4.24 -16.55 2.13
C SER A 81 5.32 -16.99 3.09
N VAL A 82 5.97 -16.00 3.73
CA VAL A 82 7.17 -16.15 4.53
C VAL A 82 7.01 -15.41 5.85
N GLY A 83 7.34 -16.04 6.97
CA GLY A 83 7.28 -15.40 8.29
C GLY A 83 6.64 -16.28 9.36
N GLU A 84 6.59 -15.76 10.58
CA GLU A 84 6.01 -16.46 11.71
C GLU A 84 4.48 -16.60 11.56
N SER A 85 3.96 -17.77 11.92
CA SER A 85 2.53 -18.06 11.94
C SER A 85 1.76 -17.07 12.83
N GLN A 86 0.64 -16.58 12.31
CA GLN A 86 -0.32 -15.74 13.05
C GLN A 86 -0.95 -16.48 14.25
N LYS A 87 -0.99 -17.83 14.23
CA LYS A 87 -1.72 -18.66 15.20
C LYS A 87 -0.81 -19.34 16.23
N VAL A 88 0.40 -19.73 15.83
CA VAL A 88 1.31 -20.55 16.66
C VAL A 88 2.66 -19.85 16.76
N ARG A 89 3.07 -19.48 17.98
CA ARG A 89 4.39 -18.89 18.24
C ARG A 89 5.49 -19.90 17.89
N GLY A 90 6.55 -19.44 17.23
CA GLY A 90 7.71 -20.26 16.86
C GLY A 90 7.51 -21.15 15.63
N LEU A 91 6.30 -21.23 15.06
CA LEU A 91 6.08 -21.89 13.78
C LEU A 91 6.30 -20.89 12.64
N TRP A 92 7.18 -21.20 11.70
CA TRP A 92 7.51 -20.34 10.57
C TRP A 92 7.09 -20.97 9.25
N TYR A 93 6.63 -20.13 8.33
CA TYR A 93 6.35 -20.50 6.94
C TYR A 93 7.43 -19.93 6.03
N ALA A 94 7.78 -20.70 5.00
CA ALA A 94 8.62 -20.29 3.88
C ALA A 94 8.12 -21.06 2.65
N VAL A 95 6.95 -20.66 2.13
CA VAL A 95 6.19 -21.43 1.14
C VAL A 95 5.88 -20.60 -0.11
N ALA A 96 5.53 -21.30 -1.21
CA ALA A 96 5.30 -20.71 -2.54
C ALA A 96 6.51 -19.96 -3.12
N ILE A 97 7.70 -20.57 -3.03
CA ILE A 97 8.97 -20.00 -3.49
C ILE A 97 9.43 -20.74 -4.76
N TRP A 98 9.75 -19.99 -5.81
CA TRP A 98 10.34 -20.55 -7.03
C TRP A 98 11.76 -21.05 -6.78
N VAL A 99 12.18 -22.09 -7.50
CA VAL A 99 13.52 -22.70 -7.38
C VAL A 99 14.62 -21.63 -7.50
N LYS A 100 14.49 -20.70 -8.46
CA LYS A 100 15.46 -19.62 -8.68
C LYS A 100 15.66 -18.69 -7.47
N ASP A 101 14.63 -18.54 -6.65
CA ASP A 101 14.63 -17.62 -5.50
C ASP A 101 14.94 -18.35 -4.19
N GLY A 102 14.96 -19.69 -4.18
CA GLY A 102 15.15 -20.54 -3.00
C GLY A 102 16.32 -20.15 -2.11
N PRO A 103 17.56 -19.98 -2.63
CA PRO A 103 18.69 -19.56 -1.82
C PRO A 103 18.50 -18.19 -1.16
N GLY A 104 17.88 -17.23 -1.87
CA GLY A 104 17.60 -15.90 -1.35
C GLY A 104 16.62 -15.94 -0.19
N TYR A 105 15.50 -16.64 -0.35
CA TYR A 105 14.52 -16.82 0.74
C TYR A 105 15.08 -17.61 1.92
N GLY A 106 15.97 -18.59 1.67
CA GLY A 106 16.68 -19.30 2.73
C GLY A 106 17.48 -18.34 3.62
N LYS A 107 18.20 -17.39 3.02
CA LYS A 107 18.90 -16.32 3.76
C LYS A 107 17.91 -15.43 4.51
N LEU A 108 16.88 -14.92 3.84
CA LEU A 108 15.90 -14.01 4.44
C LEU A 108 15.23 -14.61 5.68
N VAL A 109 14.81 -15.88 5.61
CA VAL A 109 14.21 -16.57 6.76
C VAL A 109 15.21 -16.75 7.89
N ALA A 110 16.47 -17.09 7.58
CA ALA A 110 17.52 -17.21 8.59
C ALA A 110 17.76 -15.89 9.31
N ASP A 111 18.00 -14.79 8.57
CA ASP A 111 18.20 -13.45 9.15
C ASP A 111 16.98 -13.05 10.00
N TRP A 112 15.77 -13.28 9.50
CA TRP A 112 14.57 -12.86 10.22
C TRP A 112 14.37 -13.64 11.52
N MET A 113 14.70 -14.94 11.53
CA MET A 113 14.61 -15.76 12.73
C MET A 113 15.71 -15.44 13.76
N THR A 114 16.92 -15.06 13.33
CA THR A 114 18.04 -14.81 14.25
C THR A 114 18.11 -13.36 14.70
N ASP A 115 17.86 -12.42 13.79
CA ASP A 115 18.12 -10.99 13.98
C ASP A 115 16.81 -10.20 14.12
N GLY A 116 15.66 -10.84 13.87
CA GLY A 116 14.34 -10.22 13.98
C GLY A 116 13.99 -9.29 12.82
N ARG A 117 14.83 -9.23 11.77
CA ARG A 117 14.66 -8.39 10.58
C ARG A 117 15.29 -9.03 9.34
N THR A 118 14.99 -8.46 8.18
CA THR A 118 15.56 -8.83 6.88
C THR A 118 16.41 -7.70 6.30
N ASP A 119 17.32 -8.02 5.39
CA ASP A 119 18.15 -7.03 4.69
C ASP A 119 17.36 -6.22 3.63
N VAL A 120 16.28 -6.80 3.11
CA VAL A 120 15.33 -6.15 2.18
C VAL A 120 13.94 -6.06 2.82
N ASP A 121 13.11 -5.13 2.37
CA ASP A 121 11.75 -5.02 2.87
C ASP A 121 10.92 -6.29 2.64
N HIS A 122 10.31 -6.80 3.71
CA HIS A 122 9.58 -8.06 3.71
C HIS A 122 8.06 -7.90 3.58
N ALA A 123 7.51 -6.68 3.44
CA ALA A 123 6.07 -6.45 3.51
C ALA A 123 5.27 -7.31 2.51
N LYS A 124 5.80 -7.49 1.29
CA LYS A 124 5.16 -8.26 0.22
C LYS A 124 5.24 -9.78 0.40
N ILE A 125 6.08 -10.26 1.31
CA ILE A 125 6.27 -11.71 1.54
C ILE A 125 5.77 -12.13 2.92
N ASP A 126 5.59 -11.19 3.85
CA ASP A 126 5.20 -11.44 5.23
C ASP A 126 3.87 -12.22 5.31
N TYR A 127 3.87 -13.39 5.94
CA TYR A 127 2.67 -14.19 6.16
C TYR A 127 1.61 -13.45 6.99
N SER A 128 2.02 -12.53 7.86
CA SER A 128 1.12 -11.73 8.68
C SER A 128 0.38 -10.62 7.92
N ARG A 129 0.67 -10.40 6.62
CA ARG A 129 -0.04 -9.43 5.77
C ARG A 129 -1.50 -9.81 5.48
N PHE A 130 -1.83 -11.09 5.59
CA PHE A 130 -3.16 -11.58 5.22
C PHE A 130 -4.20 -11.33 6.31
N TYR A 131 -5.35 -10.81 5.90
CA TYR A 131 -6.56 -10.76 6.72
C TYR A 131 -7.13 -12.17 6.95
N PRO A 132 -7.90 -12.39 8.02
CA PRO A 132 -8.53 -13.69 8.30
C PRO A 132 -9.32 -14.25 7.11
N HIS A 133 -10.13 -13.44 6.43
CA HIS A 133 -10.93 -13.90 5.28
C HIS A 133 -10.07 -14.33 4.07
N GLN A 134 -8.83 -13.82 3.96
CA GLN A 134 -7.92 -14.18 2.87
C GLN A 134 -7.27 -15.56 3.08
N LEU A 135 -7.42 -16.12 4.29
CA LEU A 135 -6.94 -17.45 4.65
C LEU A 135 -8.02 -18.54 4.47
N GLU A 136 -9.25 -18.14 4.10
CA GLU A 136 -10.35 -19.07 3.86
C GLU A 136 -10.18 -19.80 2.52
N GLU A 137 -10.49 -21.10 2.49
CA GLU A 137 -10.21 -22.00 1.37
C GLU A 137 -10.78 -21.50 0.04
N THR A 138 -12.02 -21.00 0.05
CA THR A 138 -12.71 -20.47 -1.14
C THR A 138 -12.10 -19.17 -1.65
N PHE A 139 -11.58 -18.32 -0.76
CA PHE A 139 -10.89 -17.08 -1.15
C PHE A 139 -9.56 -17.42 -1.81
N VAL A 140 -8.78 -18.31 -1.18
CA VAL A 140 -7.50 -18.78 -1.70
C VAL A 140 -7.68 -19.44 -3.05
N GLU A 141 -8.63 -20.35 -3.22
CA GLU A 141 -8.90 -21.04 -4.49
C GLU A 141 -9.22 -20.05 -5.62
N GLY A 142 -10.14 -19.10 -5.38
CA GLY A 142 -10.53 -18.10 -6.38
C GLY A 142 -9.35 -17.21 -6.81
N ARG A 143 -8.59 -16.70 -5.85
CA ARG A 143 -7.43 -15.84 -6.12
C ARG A 143 -6.26 -16.58 -6.76
N CYS A 144 -5.97 -17.80 -6.31
CA CYS A 144 -4.94 -18.64 -6.91
C CYS A 144 -5.28 -19.00 -8.36
N GLY A 145 -6.55 -19.25 -8.67
CA GLY A 145 -7.00 -19.46 -10.05
C GLY A 145 -6.71 -18.26 -10.95
N GLU A 146 -7.03 -17.05 -10.48
CA GLU A 146 -6.75 -15.81 -11.21
C GLU A 146 -5.26 -15.50 -11.33
N ALA A 147 -4.48 -15.73 -10.26
CA ALA A 147 -3.03 -15.54 -10.27
C ALA A 147 -2.32 -16.54 -11.20
N ALA A 148 -2.77 -17.80 -11.25
CA ALA A 148 -2.23 -18.82 -12.13
C ALA A 148 -2.47 -18.48 -13.62
N GLN A 149 -3.64 -17.93 -13.96
CA GLN A 149 -3.95 -17.46 -15.33
C GLN A 149 -2.97 -16.39 -15.80
N LYS A 150 -2.54 -15.52 -14.89
CA LYS A 150 -1.73 -14.33 -15.18
C LYS A 150 -0.22 -14.54 -15.00
N VAL A 151 0.23 -15.79 -14.86
CA VAL A 151 1.65 -16.07 -14.53
C VAL A 151 2.61 -15.50 -15.57
N TYR A 152 2.31 -15.63 -16.87
CA TYR A 152 3.11 -15.13 -17.99
C TYR A 152 2.36 -14.17 -18.93
N ASN A 153 1.06 -14.35 -19.13
CA ASN A 153 0.25 -13.58 -20.07
C ASN A 153 -1.19 -13.44 -19.53
N PRO A 154 -1.86 -12.28 -19.70
CA PRO A 154 -1.36 -11.02 -20.24
C PRO A 154 -0.36 -10.32 -19.31
N ALA A 155 0.33 -9.32 -19.85
CA ALA A 155 1.09 -8.39 -19.01
C ALA A 155 0.18 -7.77 -17.94
N VAL A 156 0.52 -8.01 -16.68
CA VAL A 156 -0.27 -7.57 -15.52
C VAL A 156 0.11 -6.14 -15.17
N HIS A 157 -0.88 -5.25 -15.20
CA HIS A 157 -0.67 -3.86 -14.82
C HIS A 157 -0.39 -3.76 -13.30
N PRO A 158 0.49 -2.85 -12.82
CA PRO A 158 0.78 -2.71 -11.38
C PRO A 158 -0.45 -2.38 -10.52
N ARG A 159 -1.50 -1.83 -11.15
CA ARG A 159 -2.79 -1.50 -10.54
C ARG A 159 -3.91 -2.48 -10.92
N GLU A 160 -3.58 -3.63 -11.48
CA GLU A 160 -4.58 -4.63 -11.90
C GLU A 160 -5.36 -5.14 -10.68
N PRO A 161 -6.68 -4.88 -10.59
CA PRO A 161 -7.48 -5.42 -9.52
C PRO A 161 -7.72 -6.91 -9.77
N TYR A 162 -7.98 -7.64 -8.69
CA TYR A 162 -8.52 -8.98 -8.81
C TYR A 162 -10.02 -8.91 -9.12
N ALA A 163 -10.48 -9.81 -10.00
CA ALA A 163 -11.90 -9.99 -10.30
C ALA A 163 -12.61 -10.86 -9.25
N THR A 164 -11.87 -11.77 -8.63
CA THR A 164 -12.36 -12.68 -7.57
C THR A 164 -12.16 -12.12 -6.17
N GLY A 165 -12.86 -12.68 -5.16
CA GLY A 165 -12.70 -12.26 -3.76
C GLY A 165 -13.07 -10.79 -3.52
N ARG A 166 -14.14 -10.32 -4.17
CA ARG A 166 -14.70 -8.96 -4.07
C ARG A 166 -15.89 -8.91 -3.11
N ASN A 167 -16.29 -7.70 -2.70
CA ASN A 167 -17.44 -7.44 -1.85
C ASN A 167 -17.41 -8.11 -0.46
N ILE A 168 -16.20 -8.40 0.06
CA ILE A 168 -16.03 -9.00 1.40
C ILE A 168 -16.42 -7.99 2.47
N ARG A 169 -15.97 -6.74 2.33
CA ARG A 169 -16.32 -5.61 3.18
C ARG A 169 -16.84 -4.45 2.34
N ARG A 170 -17.90 -3.82 2.85
CA ARG A 170 -18.53 -2.64 2.26
C ARG A 170 -18.70 -1.61 3.36
N SER A 171 -18.47 -0.34 3.04
CA SER A 171 -18.76 0.77 3.95
C SER A 171 -20.29 0.91 4.11
N PRO A 172 -20.79 1.59 5.15
CA PRO A 172 -22.20 1.96 5.22
C PRO A 172 -22.60 2.94 4.11
N PHE A 173 -21.63 3.49 3.37
CA PHE A 173 -21.83 4.44 2.26
C PHE A 173 -21.87 3.74 0.91
N TYR A 174 -21.56 2.44 0.83
CA TYR A 174 -21.33 1.73 -0.43
C TYR A 174 -22.49 1.91 -1.42
N ASP A 175 -23.74 1.76 -0.98
CA ASP A 175 -24.90 1.93 -1.85
C ASP A 175 -25.01 3.38 -2.38
N ARG A 176 -24.66 4.39 -1.57
CA ARG A 176 -24.58 5.79 -2.01
C ARG A 176 -23.44 6.01 -3.00
N GLU A 177 -22.28 5.38 -2.77
CA GLU A 177 -21.14 5.45 -3.67
C GLU A 177 -21.48 4.78 -5.03
N VAL A 178 -22.27 3.70 -5.03
CA VAL A 178 -22.82 3.07 -6.24
C VAL A 178 -23.81 4.00 -6.96
N GLU A 179 -24.73 4.65 -6.23
CA GLU A 179 -25.65 5.65 -6.81
C GLU A 179 -24.91 6.82 -7.47
N LEU A 180 -23.73 7.19 -6.96
CA LEU A 180 -22.83 8.19 -7.55
C LEU A 180 -22.00 7.67 -8.74
N GLY A 181 -22.13 6.39 -9.10
CA GLY A 181 -21.34 5.74 -10.14
C GLY A 181 -19.88 5.56 -9.75
N GLY A 182 -19.63 5.10 -8.53
CA GLY A 182 -18.28 4.85 -8.01
C GLY A 182 -17.48 3.84 -8.84
N TYR A 183 -16.23 4.18 -9.13
CA TYR A 183 -15.28 3.31 -9.82
C TYR A 183 -14.48 2.46 -8.81
N PHE A 184 -14.93 1.22 -8.57
CA PHE A 184 -14.45 0.43 -7.42
C PHE A 184 -13.26 -0.49 -7.71
N MET A 185 -12.23 -0.40 -6.86
CA MET A 185 -11.19 -1.42 -6.67
C MET A 185 -11.15 -1.88 -5.20
N GLU A 186 -10.51 -3.00 -4.93
CA GLU A 186 -10.52 -3.65 -3.61
C GLU A 186 -9.16 -3.57 -2.91
N LEU A 187 -9.18 -3.38 -1.57
CA LEU A 187 -8.01 -3.59 -0.70
C LEU A 187 -8.46 -4.04 0.70
N GLY A 188 -7.85 -5.09 1.25
CA GLY A 188 -8.16 -5.59 2.59
C GLY A 188 -9.59 -6.11 2.78
N GLY A 189 -10.21 -6.54 1.69
CA GLY A 189 -11.61 -6.93 1.53
C GLY A 189 -12.55 -5.76 1.21
N TRP A 190 -12.11 -4.51 1.34
CA TRP A 190 -12.96 -3.33 1.19
C TRP A 190 -13.12 -2.88 -0.26
N GLU A 191 -14.35 -2.62 -0.67
CA GLU A 191 -14.65 -1.90 -1.92
C GLU A 191 -14.37 -0.40 -1.77
N ARG A 192 -13.53 0.16 -2.65
CA ARG A 192 -13.08 1.56 -2.60
C ARG A 192 -13.32 2.26 -3.93
N ALA A 193 -14.11 3.34 -3.92
CA ALA A 193 -14.32 4.16 -5.11
C ALA A 193 -13.08 5.03 -5.37
N HIS A 194 -12.46 4.88 -6.55
CA HIS A 194 -11.31 5.68 -7.01
C HIS A 194 -11.72 7.00 -7.66
N GLY A 195 -13.01 7.19 -7.91
CA GLY A 195 -13.65 8.40 -8.42
C GLY A 195 -15.14 8.11 -8.65
N TYR A 196 -15.91 9.13 -9.01
CA TYR A 196 -17.35 9.01 -9.18
C TYR A 196 -17.80 9.56 -10.53
N ALA A 197 -18.56 8.77 -11.30
CA ALA A 197 -19.12 9.20 -12.58
C ALA A 197 -20.03 10.44 -12.44
N ALA A 198 -20.71 10.61 -11.30
CA ALA A 198 -21.52 11.81 -11.02
C ALA A 198 -20.72 13.13 -11.08
N ASN A 199 -19.40 13.07 -10.91
CA ASN A 199 -18.51 14.23 -10.95
C ASN A 199 -17.95 14.52 -12.35
N GLU A 200 -18.32 13.76 -13.39
CA GLU A 200 -17.77 13.97 -14.75
C GLU A 200 -18.10 15.34 -15.34
N HIS A 201 -19.17 15.99 -14.88
CA HIS A 201 -19.48 17.39 -15.22
C HIS A 201 -18.33 18.36 -14.84
N LEU A 202 -17.50 18.03 -13.84
CA LEU A 202 -16.32 18.81 -13.48
C LEU A 202 -15.26 18.83 -14.60
N LEU A 203 -15.29 17.88 -15.53
CA LEU A 203 -14.39 17.89 -16.70
C LEU A 203 -14.75 19.00 -17.69
N GLU A 204 -15.96 19.55 -17.64
CA GLU A 204 -16.32 20.77 -18.39
C GLU A 204 -15.63 22.01 -17.79
N LYS A 205 -15.45 22.03 -16.47
CA LYS A 205 -14.78 23.12 -15.73
C LYS A 205 -13.26 23.00 -15.77
N TYR A 206 -12.72 21.80 -15.60
CA TYR A 206 -11.28 21.56 -15.40
C TYR A 206 -10.60 20.80 -16.55
N GLY A 207 -11.31 20.51 -17.64
CA GLY A 207 -10.83 19.66 -18.73
C GLY A 207 -9.47 20.08 -19.29
N ASP A 208 -9.19 21.39 -19.36
CA ASP A 208 -7.93 21.94 -19.86
C ASP A 208 -6.72 21.66 -18.95
N ARG A 209 -6.96 21.42 -17.65
CA ARG A 209 -5.93 21.10 -16.64
C ARG A 209 -5.82 19.60 -16.37
N VAL A 210 -6.81 18.83 -16.80
CA VAL A 210 -6.90 17.39 -16.56
C VAL A 210 -6.61 16.65 -17.88
N PRO A 211 -5.39 16.15 -18.09
CA PRO A 211 -5.02 15.57 -19.38
C PRO A 211 -5.74 14.27 -19.67
N THR A 212 -5.92 13.98 -20.95
CA THR A 212 -6.27 12.65 -21.44
C THR A 212 -5.00 11.81 -21.55
N ARG A 213 -5.05 10.56 -21.09
CA ARG A 213 -3.93 9.63 -21.19
C ARG A 213 -4.12 8.74 -22.43
N ALA A 214 -3.36 9.01 -23.48
CA ALA A 214 -3.56 8.35 -24.78
C ALA A 214 -3.03 6.90 -24.83
N LYS A 215 -2.01 6.58 -24.03
CA LYS A 215 -1.45 5.23 -23.95
C LYS A 215 -2.30 4.38 -23.01
N GLU A 216 -2.61 3.17 -23.44
CA GLU A 216 -3.46 2.23 -22.70
C GLU A 216 -2.88 1.91 -21.32
N TRP A 217 -1.58 1.60 -21.23
CA TRP A 217 -0.92 1.29 -19.97
C TRP A 217 -0.99 2.45 -18.95
N ASP A 218 -0.75 3.68 -19.41
CA ASP A 218 -0.78 4.88 -18.58
C ASP A 218 -2.23 5.21 -18.09
N ASN A 219 -3.25 4.74 -18.82
CA ASN A 219 -4.67 5.01 -18.56
C ASN A 219 -5.41 3.86 -17.85
N ARG A 220 -4.86 2.64 -17.85
CA ARG A 220 -5.52 1.46 -17.27
C ARG A 220 -5.70 1.64 -15.76
N HIS A 221 -6.91 1.34 -15.27
CA HIS A 221 -7.29 1.48 -13.85
C HIS A 221 -7.10 2.90 -13.29
N PHE A 222 -7.18 3.89 -14.16
CA PHE A 222 -7.23 5.32 -13.83
C PHE A 222 -8.50 5.93 -14.42
N TRP A 223 -9.18 6.75 -13.63
CA TRP A 223 -10.39 7.46 -14.06
C TRP A 223 -10.12 8.96 -14.06
N ARG A 224 -10.20 9.58 -15.24
CA ARG A 224 -9.87 11.00 -15.45
C ARG A 224 -10.60 11.95 -14.49
N VAL A 225 -11.83 11.59 -14.10
CA VAL A 225 -12.64 12.37 -13.16
C VAL A 225 -11.97 12.59 -11.80
N SER A 226 -11.13 11.67 -11.32
CA SER A 226 -10.44 11.83 -10.02
C SER A 226 -9.53 13.05 -10.00
N ASN A 227 -8.87 13.37 -11.12
CA ASN A 227 -8.07 14.59 -11.23
C ASN A 227 -8.93 15.87 -11.26
N ALA A 228 -10.18 15.79 -11.72
CA ALA A 228 -11.12 16.91 -11.61
C ALA A 228 -11.66 17.06 -10.18
N GLU A 229 -11.97 15.95 -9.51
CA GLU A 229 -12.33 15.93 -8.08
C GLU A 229 -11.22 16.51 -7.20
N HIS A 230 -9.95 16.22 -7.52
CA HIS A 230 -8.80 16.86 -6.89
C HIS A 230 -8.90 18.38 -6.98
N LEU A 231 -9.12 18.92 -8.18
CA LEU A 231 -9.15 20.37 -8.40
C LEU A 231 -10.34 21.04 -7.72
N GLU A 232 -11.51 20.40 -7.74
CA GLU A 232 -12.70 20.90 -7.02
C GLU A 232 -12.46 20.90 -5.51
N MET A 233 -11.87 19.84 -4.95
CA MET A 233 -11.51 19.80 -3.53
C MET A 233 -10.49 20.89 -3.16
N SER A 234 -9.53 21.20 -4.03
CA SER A 234 -8.55 22.26 -3.83
C SER A 234 -9.18 23.65 -3.82
N GLU A 235 -10.24 23.87 -4.60
CA GLU A 235 -10.92 25.16 -4.72
C GLU A 235 -12.08 25.33 -3.71
N ASP A 236 -12.65 24.24 -3.23
CA ASP A 236 -13.82 24.24 -2.35
C ASP A 236 -13.75 23.21 -1.20
N CYS A 237 -14.44 22.08 -1.34
CA CYS A 237 -14.51 21.03 -0.33
C CYS A 237 -14.96 19.70 -0.94
N GLY A 238 -14.38 18.59 -0.45
CA GLY A 238 -14.83 17.24 -0.77
C GLY A 238 -14.82 16.33 0.45
N ILE A 239 -15.63 15.27 0.39
CA ILE A 239 -15.60 14.17 1.37
C ILE A 239 -15.02 12.90 0.76
N VAL A 240 -14.20 12.18 1.52
CA VAL A 240 -13.56 10.92 1.12
C VAL A 240 -13.96 9.83 2.08
N ASN A 241 -14.41 8.69 1.55
CA ASN A 241 -14.62 7.48 2.34
C ASN A 241 -13.27 6.87 2.73
N LEU A 242 -12.99 6.80 4.04
CA LEU A 242 -11.76 6.25 4.63
C LEU A 242 -12.06 5.07 5.55
N SER A 243 -13.22 4.43 5.40
CA SER A 243 -13.63 3.26 6.19
C SER A 243 -12.66 2.08 6.06
N HIS A 244 -11.73 2.17 5.11
CA HIS A 244 -10.79 1.10 4.75
C HIS A 244 -9.59 1.00 5.69
N PHE A 245 -9.38 1.96 6.59
CA PHE A 245 -8.32 1.86 7.59
C PHE A 245 -8.43 0.57 8.40
N TYR A 246 -7.30 -0.06 8.68
CA TYR A 246 -7.23 -1.10 9.69
C TYR A 246 -7.17 -0.42 11.05
N MET A 247 -8.03 -0.83 11.97
CA MET A 247 -8.11 -0.22 13.29
C MET A 247 -8.05 -1.29 14.37
N PHE A 248 -7.23 -1.07 15.39
CA PHE A 248 -7.21 -1.92 16.57
C PHE A 248 -7.05 -1.12 17.86
N ASP A 249 -7.70 -1.62 18.92
CA ASP A 249 -7.61 -1.06 20.27
C ASP A 249 -6.59 -1.84 21.10
N VAL A 250 -5.74 -1.13 21.83
CA VAL A 250 -4.81 -1.64 22.84
C VAL A 250 -5.30 -1.21 24.22
N GLU A 251 -5.74 -2.17 25.01
CA GLU A 251 -6.42 -2.00 26.30
C GLU A 251 -5.69 -2.77 27.40
N GLY A 252 -5.98 -2.50 28.67
CA GLY A 252 -5.34 -3.16 29.82
C GLY A 252 -4.41 -2.21 30.60
N PRO A 253 -3.92 -2.58 31.79
CA PRO A 253 -3.12 -1.69 32.63
C PRO A 253 -1.84 -1.18 31.93
N ASP A 254 -1.23 -1.99 31.07
CA ASP A 254 0.06 -1.67 30.44
C ASP A 254 -0.05 -1.05 29.03
N HIS A 255 -1.26 -0.70 28.57
CA HIS A 255 -1.49 -0.20 27.21
C HIS A 255 -0.64 1.03 26.87
N VAL A 256 -0.45 1.95 27.83
CA VAL A 256 0.40 3.13 27.62
C VAL A 256 1.87 2.73 27.57
N GLU A 257 2.31 1.80 28.42
CA GLU A 257 3.71 1.38 28.47
C GLU A 257 4.12 0.65 27.20
N LEU A 258 3.29 -0.28 26.72
CA LEU A 258 3.51 -0.96 25.45
C LEU A 258 3.58 0.04 24.28
N MET A 259 2.61 0.96 24.19
CA MET A 259 2.60 1.94 23.10
C MET A 259 3.74 2.95 23.23
N GLU A 260 4.15 3.32 24.45
CA GLU A 260 5.34 4.14 24.68
C GLU A 260 6.62 3.42 24.23
N TRP A 261 6.73 2.11 24.45
CA TRP A 261 7.87 1.33 23.97
C TRP A 261 7.92 1.20 22.43
N LEU A 262 6.76 0.98 21.80
CA LEU A 262 6.67 0.76 20.36
C LEU A 262 6.81 2.05 19.53
N CYS A 263 6.20 3.13 19.97
CA CYS A 263 6.11 4.37 19.20
C CYS A 263 7.36 5.24 19.39
N ALA A 264 7.95 5.72 18.29
CA ALA A 264 9.01 6.73 18.36
C ALA A 264 8.52 8.09 18.93
N ALA A 265 7.21 8.37 18.82
CA ALA A 265 6.59 9.54 19.46
C ALA A 265 6.21 9.24 20.91
N ARG A 266 6.06 10.31 21.71
CA ARG A 266 5.57 10.20 23.08
C ARG A 266 4.06 9.95 23.09
N ILE A 267 3.64 8.86 23.72
CA ILE A 267 2.25 8.45 23.91
C ILE A 267 1.78 8.77 25.34
N GLY A 268 2.61 8.50 26.34
CA GLY A 268 2.30 8.62 27.76
C GLY A 268 2.22 10.05 28.30
N GLY A 269 1.59 10.14 29.48
CA GLY A 269 1.26 11.37 30.19
C GLY A 269 -0.17 11.86 29.90
N ASP A 270 -0.84 12.35 30.94
CA ASP A 270 -2.27 12.71 30.88
C ASP A 270 -2.58 13.82 29.88
N ALA A 271 -1.60 14.68 29.60
CA ALA A 271 -1.71 15.72 28.58
C ALA A 271 -1.90 15.18 27.15
N ASN A 272 -1.69 13.89 26.91
CA ASN A 272 -1.93 13.24 25.63
C ASN A 272 -3.31 12.57 25.52
N ILE A 273 -4.06 12.44 26.61
CA ILE A 273 -5.44 11.94 26.56
C ILE A 273 -6.28 12.86 25.68
N GLY A 274 -7.01 12.28 24.73
CA GLY A 274 -7.79 12.99 23.72
C GLY A 274 -6.95 13.58 22.58
N LYS A 275 -5.77 13.04 22.27
CA LYS A 275 -4.94 13.48 21.13
C LYS A 275 -4.67 12.37 20.12
N GLY A 276 -4.54 12.77 18.86
CA GLY A 276 -4.06 11.93 17.77
C GLY A 276 -2.56 12.15 17.58
N ILE A 277 -1.81 11.06 17.53
CA ILE A 277 -0.35 11.08 17.53
C ILE A 277 0.12 10.26 16.34
N TYR A 278 0.49 10.96 15.26
CA TYR A 278 1.20 10.35 14.14
C TYR A 278 2.58 9.86 14.60
N THR A 279 2.89 8.58 14.38
CA THR A 279 4.11 7.96 14.89
C THR A 279 4.52 6.76 14.05
N HIS A 280 5.65 6.17 14.43
CA HIS A 280 6.26 5.08 13.70
C HIS A 280 6.69 3.99 14.68
N PHE A 281 6.59 2.75 14.24
CA PHE A 281 7.32 1.64 14.85
C PHE A 281 8.67 1.53 14.15
N LEU A 282 9.73 1.39 14.96
CA LEU A 282 11.07 1.08 14.45
C LEU A 282 11.45 -0.34 14.82
N ASP A 283 12.35 -0.93 14.05
CA ASP A 283 13.04 -2.16 14.44
C ASP A 283 14.24 -1.87 15.38
N ASP A 284 14.96 -2.91 15.79
CA ASP A 284 16.11 -2.75 16.70
C ASP A 284 17.29 -2.00 16.06
N GLU A 285 17.36 -1.97 14.72
CA GLU A 285 18.31 -1.18 13.96
C GLU A 285 17.81 0.26 13.69
N GLY A 286 16.64 0.64 14.21
CA GLY A 286 16.11 2.00 14.07
C GLY A 286 15.55 2.32 12.68
N MET A 287 15.28 1.30 11.85
CA MET A 287 14.64 1.45 10.54
C MET A 287 13.12 1.48 10.66
N VAL A 288 12.45 2.10 9.68
CA VAL A 288 10.99 2.29 9.70
C VAL A 288 10.29 0.97 9.41
N ARG A 289 9.48 0.50 10.35
CA ARG A 289 8.67 -0.70 10.20
C ARG A 289 7.20 -0.39 9.86
N ALA A 290 6.66 0.65 10.49
CA ALA A 290 5.28 1.05 10.32
C ALA A 290 5.15 2.56 10.47
N ASP A 291 4.18 3.14 9.76
CA ASP A 291 3.63 4.47 9.94
C ASP A 291 2.16 4.32 10.33
N LEU A 292 1.72 5.06 11.35
CA LEU A 292 0.35 4.97 11.85
C LEU A 292 -0.01 6.18 12.72
N THR A 293 -1.29 6.30 13.04
CA THR A 293 -1.78 7.26 14.03
C THR A 293 -2.31 6.56 15.27
N VAL A 294 -1.88 7.02 16.46
CA VAL A 294 -2.44 6.58 17.73
C VAL A 294 -3.38 7.65 18.28
N ILE A 295 -4.66 7.29 18.46
CA ILE A 295 -5.62 8.08 19.25
C ILE A 295 -5.50 7.64 20.70
N ARG A 296 -4.91 8.49 21.54
CA ARG A 296 -4.76 8.23 22.97
C ARG A 296 -6.06 8.57 23.69
N MET A 297 -6.83 7.55 24.09
CA MET A 297 -8.01 7.69 24.95
C MET A 297 -7.60 7.64 26.42
N ALA A 298 -8.53 7.61 27.38
CA ALA A 298 -8.15 7.52 28.80
C ALA A 298 -7.79 6.07 29.20
N ASP A 299 -8.61 5.14 28.73
CA ASP A 299 -8.63 3.71 29.05
C ASP A 299 -7.90 2.83 28.03
N ARG A 300 -7.63 3.38 26.83
CA ARG A 300 -6.99 2.64 25.74
C ARG A 300 -6.22 3.53 24.77
N CYS A 301 -5.49 2.88 23.86
CA CYS A 301 -4.93 3.49 22.67
C CYS A 301 -5.59 2.85 21.44
N ARG A 302 -6.21 3.66 20.57
CA ARG A 302 -6.67 3.18 19.27
C ARG A 302 -5.61 3.46 18.22
N VAL A 303 -5.19 2.44 17.49
CA VAL A 303 -4.29 2.55 16.36
C VAL A 303 -5.11 2.61 15.07
N ILE A 304 -4.80 3.59 14.23
CA ILE A 304 -5.33 3.76 12.87
C ILE A 304 -4.17 3.51 11.92
N ASP A 305 -4.32 2.52 11.06
CA ASP A 305 -3.28 2.00 10.18
C ASP A 305 -3.82 1.81 8.75
N GLY A 306 -2.91 1.70 7.78
CA GLY A 306 -3.23 1.40 6.39
C GLY A 306 -3.84 0.01 6.22
N ALA A 307 -4.77 -0.13 5.27
CA ALA A 307 -5.43 -1.41 5.01
C ALA A 307 -4.47 -2.52 4.57
N ASP A 308 -3.32 -2.17 3.99
CA ASP A 308 -2.30 -3.09 3.50
C ASP A 308 -1.22 -3.44 4.55
N ALA A 309 -1.01 -2.59 5.55
CA ALA A 309 -0.04 -2.79 6.64
C ALA A 309 -0.68 -3.35 7.92
N GLY A 310 -1.96 -3.03 8.16
CA GLY A 310 -2.66 -3.26 9.41
C GLY A 310 -2.59 -4.68 9.98
N PRO A 311 -2.88 -5.75 9.22
CA PRO A 311 -2.77 -7.11 9.74
C PRO A 311 -1.38 -7.44 10.29
N ARG A 312 -0.34 -7.04 9.56
CA ARG A 312 1.06 -7.27 9.93
C ARG A 312 1.39 -6.55 11.24
N ASP A 313 1.00 -5.30 11.35
CA ASP A 313 1.33 -4.47 12.50
C ASP A 313 0.48 -4.80 13.73
N PHE A 314 -0.78 -5.22 13.54
CA PHE A 314 -1.60 -5.83 14.58
C PHE A 314 -0.94 -7.09 15.18
N HIS A 315 -0.47 -8.00 14.34
CA HIS A 315 0.23 -9.21 14.82
C HIS A 315 1.53 -8.87 15.54
N TYR A 316 2.28 -7.88 15.03
CA TYR A 316 3.51 -7.41 15.66
C TYR A 316 3.27 -6.84 17.06
N VAL A 317 2.29 -5.96 17.24
CA VAL A 317 1.95 -5.40 18.57
C VAL A 317 1.63 -6.54 19.55
N ARG A 318 0.84 -7.52 19.12
CA ARG A 318 0.51 -8.70 19.95
C ARG A 318 1.73 -9.54 20.33
N ARG A 319 2.66 -9.75 19.40
CA ARG A 319 3.89 -10.49 19.67
C ARG A 319 4.79 -9.73 20.64
N VAL A 320 5.00 -8.43 20.44
CA VAL A 320 5.80 -7.60 21.34
C VAL A 320 5.18 -7.54 22.75
N ALA A 321 3.86 -7.42 22.85
CA ALA A 321 3.15 -7.49 24.12
C ALA A 321 3.46 -8.79 24.89
N ALA A 322 3.31 -9.94 24.21
CA ALA A 322 3.57 -11.24 24.80
C ALA A 322 5.05 -11.44 25.17
N ASP A 323 5.98 -11.05 24.30
CA ASP A 323 7.41 -11.22 24.51
C ASP A 323 7.94 -10.39 25.68
N LYS A 324 7.38 -9.20 25.87
CA LYS A 324 7.76 -8.30 26.97
C LYS A 324 6.92 -8.50 28.24
N GLY A 325 5.91 -9.36 28.19
CA GLY A 325 5.06 -9.67 29.35
C GLY A 325 4.11 -8.54 29.76
N PHE A 326 3.69 -7.70 28.82
CA PHE A 326 2.71 -6.64 29.08
C PHE A 326 1.30 -7.22 29.25
N ASP A 327 0.58 -6.78 30.28
CA ASP A 327 -0.83 -7.11 30.50
C ASP A 327 -1.71 -6.18 29.67
N VAL A 328 -1.92 -6.59 28.41
CA VAL A 328 -2.78 -5.89 27.45
C VAL A 328 -3.66 -6.85 26.65
N THR A 329 -4.79 -6.33 26.18
CA THR A 329 -5.59 -6.94 25.12
C THR A 329 -5.49 -6.08 23.88
N VAL A 330 -5.22 -6.71 22.73
CA VAL A 330 -5.18 -6.04 21.42
C VAL A 330 -6.33 -6.59 20.58
N THR A 331 -7.28 -5.72 20.22
CA THR A 331 -8.53 -6.10 19.58
C THR A 331 -8.66 -5.42 18.22
N ASP A 332 -8.82 -6.19 17.15
CA ASP A 332 -9.22 -5.65 15.84
C ASP A 332 -10.65 -5.09 15.93
N VAL A 333 -10.80 -3.81 15.59
CA VAL A 333 -12.06 -3.06 15.59
C VAL A 333 -12.37 -2.45 14.22
N THR A 334 -11.68 -2.90 13.16
CA THR A 334 -11.83 -2.44 11.77
C THR A 334 -13.29 -2.45 11.33
N ASP A 335 -14.04 -3.52 11.62
CA ASP A 335 -15.44 -3.65 11.21
C ASP A 335 -16.43 -2.94 12.15
N LYS A 336 -15.95 -2.30 13.24
CA LYS A 336 -16.80 -1.57 14.21
C LYS A 336 -16.86 -0.07 13.95
N TYR A 337 -15.86 0.48 13.26
CA TYR A 337 -15.70 1.91 13.05
C TYR A 337 -15.50 2.23 11.59
N VAL A 338 -15.93 3.42 11.20
CA VAL A 338 -15.77 3.96 9.85
C VAL A 338 -15.28 5.39 9.94
N THR A 339 -14.65 5.83 8.86
CA THR A 339 -14.03 7.15 8.81
C THR A 339 -14.43 7.87 7.52
N VAL A 340 -14.78 9.14 7.63
CA VAL A 340 -14.96 10.05 6.49
C VAL A 340 -14.00 11.22 6.65
N GLY A 341 -13.16 11.47 5.64
CA GLY A 341 -12.38 12.70 5.57
C GLY A 341 -13.22 13.81 4.94
N ILE A 342 -13.23 15.00 5.53
CA ILE A 342 -13.77 16.21 4.90
C ILE A 342 -12.67 17.26 4.81
N TRP A 343 -12.30 17.65 3.59
CA TRP A 343 -11.16 18.52 3.34
C TRP A 343 -11.41 19.52 2.22
N GLY A 344 -10.65 20.62 2.26
CA GLY A 344 -10.72 21.75 1.33
C GLY A 344 -10.76 23.08 2.08
N PRO A 345 -10.49 24.21 1.41
CA PRO A 345 -10.55 25.53 2.02
C PRO A 345 -11.90 25.84 2.69
N ASN A 346 -13.00 25.26 2.20
CA ASN A 346 -14.35 25.45 2.75
C ASN A 346 -14.81 24.29 3.64
N ALA A 347 -13.96 23.30 3.96
CA ALA A 347 -14.34 22.16 4.80
C ALA A 347 -14.91 22.57 6.15
N ARG A 348 -14.39 23.65 6.74
CA ARG A 348 -14.93 24.18 8.00
C ARG A 348 -16.33 24.72 7.87
N THR A 349 -16.54 25.62 6.91
CA THR A 349 -17.83 26.29 6.71
C THR A 349 -18.90 25.29 6.30
N THR A 350 -18.55 24.29 5.49
CA THR A 350 -19.41 23.15 5.16
C THR A 350 -19.75 22.31 6.40
N LEU A 351 -18.76 21.89 7.19
CA LEU A 351 -19.00 21.08 8.39
C LEU A 351 -19.85 21.83 9.43
N GLN A 352 -19.68 23.14 9.56
CA GLN A 352 -20.46 24.01 10.44
C GLN A 352 -21.96 24.02 10.13
N GLN A 353 -22.39 23.63 8.93
CA GLN A 353 -23.81 23.56 8.57
C GLN A 353 -24.52 22.35 9.20
N VAL A 354 -23.77 21.30 9.58
CA VAL A 354 -24.35 20.01 9.99
C VAL A 354 -23.97 19.57 11.40
N VAL A 355 -22.95 20.18 12.00
CA VAL A 355 -22.64 19.93 13.43
C VAL A 355 -23.64 20.64 14.34
N GLU A 356 -23.99 20.00 15.45
CA GLU A 356 -24.90 20.57 16.45
C GLU A 356 -24.30 21.79 17.18
N ASP A 357 -22.98 21.89 17.28
CA ASP A 357 -22.25 23.05 17.82
C ASP A 357 -21.24 23.63 16.80
N PRO A 358 -21.68 24.54 15.90
CA PRO A 358 -20.81 25.15 14.90
C PRO A 358 -19.69 26.03 15.48
N ALA A 359 -19.90 26.63 16.67
CA ALA A 359 -18.90 27.48 17.32
C ALA A 359 -17.71 26.66 17.84
N GLY A 360 -17.93 25.39 18.18
CA GLY A 360 -16.89 24.44 18.57
C GLY A 360 -15.82 24.17 17.50
N LEU A 361 -16.10 24.47 16.22
CA LEU A 361 -15.19 24.28 15.08
C LEU A 361 -14.32 25.50 14.73
N SER A 362 -14.36 26.59 15.51
CA SER A 362 -13.54 27.78 15.27
C SER A 362 -12.03 27.47 15.29
N ALA A 363 -11.19 28.39 14.79
CA ALA A 363 -9.75 28.13 14.68
C ALA A 363 -9.10 28.02 16.06
N GLU A 364 -9.57 28.85 16.97
CA GLU A 364 -9.19 28.95 18.37
C GLU A 364 -9.66 27.70 19.12
N ASN A 365 -10.89 27.26 18.86
CA ASN A 365 -11.48 26.13 19.56
C ASN A 365 -10.92 24.80 19.07
N PHE A 366 -10.63 24.64 17.78
CA PHE A 366 -10.23 23.37 17.19
C PHE A 366 -8.87 23.48 16.48
N PRO A 367 -7.74 23.57 17.22
CA PRO A 367 -6.41 23.68 16.63
C PRO A 367 -6.00 22.42 15.86
N PHE A 368 -4.98 22.54 15.00
CA PHE A 368 -4.46 21.41 14.24
C PHE A 368 -4.01 20.26 15.15
N ALA A 369 -4.22 19.02 14.71
CA ALA A 369 -4.01 17.77 15.44
C ALA A 369 -4.84 17.59 16.73
N ALA A 370 -5.80 18.47 17.02
CA ALA A 370 -6.76 18.24 18.11
C ALA A 370 -7.73 17.12 17.73
N ILE A 371 -8.23 16.42 18.75
CA ILE A 371 -9.37 15.51 18.65
C ILE A 371 -10.48 16.03 19.55
N LYS A 372 -11.71 16.03 19.05
CA LYS A 372 -12.90 16.39 19.83
C LYS A 372 -14.08 15.51 19.45
N GLN A 373 -14.96 15.30 20.43
CA GLN A 373 -16.30 14.80 20.14
C GLN A 373 -17.13 15.94 19.55
N VAL A 374 -17.82 15.65 18.46
CA VAL A 374 -18.85 16.50 17.84
C VAL A 374 -20.10 15.66 17.61
N ARG A 375 -21.24 16.31 17.38
CA ARG A 375 -22.48 15.62 17.02
C ARG A 375 -22.96 16.06 15.65
N ILE A 376 -23.25 15.10 14.79
CA ILE A 376 -23.75 15.31 13.42
C ILE A 376 -24.95 14.38 13.23
N ALA A 377 -26.08 14.91 12.77
CA ALA A 377 -27.31 14.12 12.57
C ALA A 377 -27.73 13.27 13.80
N GLY A 378 -27.52 13.81 15.01
CA GLY A 378 -27.82 13.12 16.26
C GLY A 378 -26.81 12.03 16.67
N ARG A 379 -25.69 11.89 15.96
CA ARG A 379 -24.67 10.84 16.16
C ARG A 379 -23.40 11.40 16.77
N ASP A 380 -22.79 10.64 17.67
CA ASP A 380 -21.50 11.00 18.27
C ASP A 380 -20.37 10.66 17.30
N VAL A 381 -19.56 11.67 16.98
CA VAL A 381 -18.47 11.58 16.00
C VAL A 381 -17.19 12.11 16.65
N THR A 382 -16.13 11.32 16.56
CA THR A 382 -14.78 11.76 16.95
C THR A 382 -14.15 12.48 15.77
N ALA A 383 -14.13 13.80 15.80
CA ALA A 383 -13.45 14.62 14.81
C ALA A 383 -11.96 14.74 15.15
N PHE A 384 -11.09 14.45 14.19
CA PHE A 384 -9.65 14.61 14.30
C PHE A 384 -9.17 15.59 13.23
N ARG A 385 -8.63 16.75 13.65
CA ARG A 385 -8.16 17.77 12.72
C ARG A 385 -6.78 17.40 12.16
N ILE A 386 -6.78 16.54 11.15
CA ILE A 386 -5.61 16.10 10.38
C ILE A 386 -5.96 16.09 8.89
N SER A 387 -4.94 16.00 8.04
CA SER A 387 -5.13 15.93 6.59
C SER A 387 -3.95 15.21 5.93
N TYR A 388 -4.26 14.13 5.22
CA TYR A 388 -3.31 13.46 4.32
C TYR A 388 -3.39 14.02 2.89
N VAL A 389 -4.35 14.91 2.62
CA VAL A 389 -4.45 15.63 1.34
C VAL A 389 -3.81 17.01 1.41
N GLY A 390 -3.34 17.45 2.58
CA GLY A 390 -2.73 18.77 2.84
C GLY A 390 -3.66 19.97 2.69
N GLU A 391 -4.98 19.75 2.70
CA GLU A 391 -5.98 20.82 2.89
C GLU A 391 -6.46 20.88 4.34
N GLN A 392 -7.05 22.01 4.72
CA GLN A 392 -7.75 22.13 6.00
C GLN A 392 -8.94 21.16 6.06
N GLY A 393 -9.17 20.53 7.21
CA GLY A 393 -10.30 19.63 7.39
C GLY A 393 -10.14 18.67 8.56
N TRP A 394 -10.94 17.61 8.54
CA TRP A 394 -10.99 16.61 9.60
C TRP A 394 -11.18 15.20 9.05
N GLU A 395 -10.63 14.23 9.75
CA GLU A 395 -11.17 12.88 9.75
C GLU A 395 -12.31 12.80 10.77
N LEU A 396 -13.43 12.24 10.37
CA LEU A 396 -14.61 12.01 11.19
C LEU A 396 -14.71 10.51 11.45
N HIS A 397 -14.41 10.09 12.67
CA HIS A 397 -14.43 8.69 13.10
C HIS A 397 -15.73 8.41 13.85
N MET A 398 -16.45 7.36 13.47
CA MET A 398 -17.75 7.00 14.06
C MET A 398 -17.99 5.50 14.05
N ARG A 399 -18.99 5.02 14.78
CA ARG A 399 -19.41 3.62 14.69
C ARG A 399 -20.00 3.34 13.31
N TYR A 400 -19.83 2.11 12.83
CA TYR A 400 -20.31 1.68 11.52
C TYR A 400 -21.80 2.00 11.32
N GLU A 401 -22.64 1.69 12.31
CA GLU A 401 -24.10 1.90 12.26
C GLU A 401 -24.52 3.38 12.23
N ASP A 402 -23.66 4.29 12.68
CA ASP A 402 -23.92 5.72 12.68
C ASP A 402 -23.44 6.40 11.38
N GLY A 403 -22.58 5.72 10.61
CA GLY A 403 -21.93 6.25 9.42
C GLY A 403 -22.92 6.83 8.41
N LEU A 404 -23.88 6.04 7.94
CA LEU A 404 -24.77 6.46 6.84
C LEU A 404 -25.51 7.78 7.15
N ALA A 405 -25.96 7.96 8.40
CA ALA A 405 -26.63 9.19 8.81
C ALA A 405 -25.70 10.42 8.73
N VAL A 406 -24.42 10.27 9.09
CA VAL A 406 -23.42 11.33 9.00
C VAL A 406 -23.08 11.62 7.54
N TRP A 407 -22.90 10.60 6.70
CA TRP A 407 -22.65 10.77 5.27
C TRP A 407 -23.80 11.49 4.56
N ASP A 408 -25.03 11.04 4.77
CA ASP A 408 -26.21 11.66 4.14
C ASP A 408 -26.37 13.12 4.61
N ALA A 409 -26.07 13.43 5.88
CA ALA A 409 -26.07 14.81 6.38
C ALA A 409 -24.99 15.68 5.73
N LEU A 410 -23.76 15.16 5.59
CA LEU A 410 -22.69 15.86 4.89
C LEU A 410 -23.08 16.11 3.43
N ARG A 411 -23.52 15.08 2.69
CA ARG A 411 -23.91 15.20 1.28
C ARG A 411 -25.08 16.17 1.07
N ALA A 412 -25.98 16.33 2.04
CA ALA A 412 -27.07 17.31 1.97
C ALA A 412 -26.60 18.78 1.89
N THR A 413 -25.34 19.08 2.26
CA THR A 413 -24.72 20.41 2.08
C THR A 413 -24.35 20.72 0.64
N GLY A 414 -24.32 19.71 -0.24
CA GLY A 414 -23.82 19.81 -1.61
C GLY A 414 -22.37 19.35 -1.80
N VAL A 415 -21.59 19.17 -0.71
CA VAL A 415 -20.17 18.77 -0.76
C VAL A 415 -19.92 17.50 -1.55
N ILE A 416 -19.10 17.53 -2.60
CA ILE A 416 -18.91 16.36 -3.47
C ILE A 416 -18.24 15.18 -2.74
N ALA A 417 -18.53 13.96 -3.18
CA ALA A 417 -17.71 12.80 -2.83
C ALA A 417 -16.47 12.78 -3.72
N VAL A 418 -15.32 12.43 -3.15
CA VAL A 418 -14.02 12.40 -3.82
C VAL A 418 -13.38 11.02 -3.63
N GLY A 419 -12.91 10.45 -4.73
CA GLY A 419 -12.38 9.10 -4.77
C GLY A 419 -11.02 8.95 -4.09
N VAL A 420 -10.70 7.72 -3.68
CA VAL A 420 -9.44 7.39 -3.00
C VAL A 420 -8.21 7.63 -3.89
N GLU A 421 -8.36 7.73 -5.21
CA GLU A 421 -7.27 8.13 -6.12
C GLU A 421 -6.72 9.51 -5.79
N THR A 422 -7.62 10.46 -5.48
CA THR A 422 -7.26 11.81 -5.10
C THR A 422 -6.57 11.84 -3.74
N TYR A 423 -7.11 11.08 -2.78
CA TYR A 423 -6.57 10.99 -1.41
C TYR A 423 -5.20 10.31 -1.34
N ALA A 424 -5.08 9.09 -1.89
CA ALA A 424 -3.93 8.22 -1.72
C ALA A 424 -2.83 8.40 -2.79
N ASN A 425 -3.11 9.12 -3.88
CA ASN A 425 -2.14 9.41 -4.93
C ASN A 425 -1.92 10.91 -5.14
N SER A 426 -2.79 11.60 -5.88
CA SER A 426 -2.44 12.93 -6.40
C SER A 426 -2.27 14.02 -5.32
N ARG A 427 -3.18 14.13 -4.34
CA ARG A 427 -3.08 15.17 -3.29
C ARG A 427 -1.90 14.95 -2.36
N ARG A 428 -1.72 13.72 -1.88
CA ARG A 428 -0.61 13.40 -0.97
C ARG A 428 0.74 13.63 -1.65
N MET A 429 0.86 13.36 -2.95
CA MET A 429 2.09 13.54 -3.73
C MET A 429 2.43 15.02 -3.92
N GLU A 430 1.44 15.90 -4.18
CA GLU A 430 1.66 17.36 -4.22
C GLU A 430 2.14 17.93 -2.88
N LYS A 431 1.87 17.21 -1.79
CA LYS A 431 2.29 17.56 -0.43
C LYS A 431 3.54 16.82 0.03
N SER A 432 4.16 16.06 -0.88
CA SER A 432 5.30 15.19 -0.56
C SER A 432 5.01 14.29 0.65
N LEU A 433 3.77 13.81 0.83
CA LEU A 433 3.42 12.93 1.93
C LEU A 433 3.76 11.48 1.58
N ARG A 434 4.33 10.77 2.56
CA ARG A 434 4.85 9.41 2.42
C ARG A 434 3.74 8.38 2.65
N LEU A 435 3.88 7.23 2.03
CA LEU A 435 2.98 6.10 2.18
C LEU A 435 3.75 4.85 2.63
N GLN A 436 3.30 4.23 3.73
CA GLN A 436 3.78 2.92 4.18
C GLN A 436 3.76 1.87 3.04
N ASN A 437 4.78 1.01 2.98
CA ASN A 437 4.98 -0.04 1.96
C ASN A 437 5.24 0.46 0.52
N ALA A 438 5.17 1.76 0.26
CA ALA A 438 5.60 2.38 -0.99
C ALA A 438 6.87 3.21 -0.78
N ASP A 439 6.77 4.27 0.03
CA ASP A 439 7.84 5.22 0.31
C ASP A 439 8.58 4.90 1.62
N LEU A 440 7.91 4.21 2.54
CA LEU A 440 8.48 3.80 3.83
C LEU A 440 8.69 2.29 3.80
N LEU A 441 9.96 1.90 3.71
CA LEU A 441 10.44 0.53 3.65
C LEU A 441 11.40 0.28 4.83
N THR A 442 11.54 -0.98 5.26
CA THR A 442 12.42 -1.36 6.38
C THR A 442 13.91 -1.17 6.13
N GLU A 443 14.27 -0.74 4.92
CA GLU A 443 15.64 -0.41 4.51
C GLU A 443 16.04 1.03 4.88
N TYR A 444 15.07 1.89 5.22
CA TYR A 444 15.31 3.31 5.45
C TYR A 444 14.94 3.74 6.88
N ASN A 445 15.69 4.70 7.40
CA ASN A 445 15.42 5.29 8.71
C ASN A 445 14.58 6.59 8.61
N LEU A 446 14.05 7.05 9.76
CA LEU A 446 13.18 8.24 9.80
C LEU A 446 13.84 9.54 9.33
N PHE A 447 15.17 9.67 9.37
CA PHE A 447 15.85 10.86 8.87
C PHE A 447 15.92 10.83 7.33
N GLU A 448 16.14 9.66 6.74
CA GLU A 448 16.14 9.49 5.28
C GLU A 448 14.75 9.77 4.69
N ALA A 449 13.70 9.33 5.39
CA ALA A 449 12.32 9.60 5.01
C ALA A 449 11.86 11.04 5.33
N ASP A 450 12.65 11.82 6.08
CA ASP A 450 12.30 13.13 6.65
C ASP A 450 11.01 13.13 7.50
N LEU A 451 10.90 12.13 8.37
CA LEU A 451 9.79 11.94 9.31
C LEU A 451 10.25 11.91 10.77
N ALA A 452 11.55 12.13 11.02
CA ALA A 452 12.11 12.18 12.36
C ALA A 452 11.59 13.40 13.14
N ARG A 453 11.23 13.20 14.41
CA ARG A 453 10.73 14.29 15.25
C ARG A 453 11.87 15.25 15.64
N PRO A 454 11.58 16.57 15.76
CA PRO A 454 12.57 17.55 16.21
C PRO A 454 13.19 17.20 17.57
N LYS A 455 12.44 16.54 18.45
CA LYS A 455 12.91 16.05 19.75
C LYS A 455 12.71 14.55 19.83
N VAL A 456 13.75 13.84 20.25
CA VAL A 456 13.66 12.45 20.69
C VAL A 456 13.13 12.48 22.12
N LYS A 457 12.14 11.64 22.43
CA LYS A 457 11.58 11.56 23.77
C LYS A 457 12.56 10.95 24.78
N ASP A 458 12.43 11.32 26.05
CA ASP A 458 13.28 10.79 27.12
C ASP A 458 13.00 9.31 27.40
N ALA A 459 11.71 8.91 27.35
CA ALA A 459 11.29 7.52 27.48
C ALA A 459 12.00 6.64 26.43
N ASP A 460 12.31 5.41 26.81
CA ASP A 460 12.92 4.47 25.89
C ASP A 460 11.91 3.96 24.85
N PHE A 461 12.40 3.57 23.68
CA PHE A 461 11.60 2.95 22.62
C PHE A 461 12.47 2.06 21.75
N ARG A 462 11.85 1.10 21.06
CA ARG A 462 12.59 0.17 20.19
C ARG A 462 13.42 0.91 19.14
N GLY A 463 14.69 0.55 18.99
CA GLY A 463 15.61 1.17 18.02
C GLY A 463 16.13 2.57 18.40
N LYS A 464 15.83 3.08 19.61
CA LYS A 464 16.23 4.44 20.03
C LYS A 464 17.73 4.71 19.92
N THR A 465 18.58 3.76 20.30
CA THR A 465 20.04 3.90 20.23
C THR A 465 20.49 4.22 18.81
N LYS A 466 20.06 3.42 17.84
CA LYS A 466 20.38 3.60 16.42
C LYS A 466 19.77 4.87 15.85
N HIS A 467 18.53 5.18 16.25
CA HIS A 467 17.90 6.45 15.89
C HIS A 467 18.73 7.68 16.35
N LEU A 468 19.33 7.63 17.54
CA LEU A 468 20.23 8.69 18.03
C LEU A 468 21.55 8.73 17.26
N GLU A 469 22.12 7.58 16.89
CA GLU A 469 23.29 7.51 16.01
C GLU A 469 23.00 8.16 14.65
N TYR A 470 21.85 7.85 14.05
CA TYR A 470 21.45 8.42 12.76
C TYR A 470 21.25 9.93 12.85
N ARG A 471 20.64 10.42 13.94
CA ARG A 471 20.50 11.85 14.23
C ARG A 471 21.84 12.58 14.31
N ALA A 472 22.87 11.91 14.82
CA ALA A 472 24.19 12.50 15.01
C ALA A 472 25.03 12.53 13.73
N ARG A 473 24.58 11.87 12.64
CA ARG A 473 25.29 11.89 11.36
C ARG A 473 25.31 13.31 10.77
N PRO A 474 26.42 13.73 10.13
CA PRO A 474 26.46 15.00 9.39
C PRO A 474 25.43 15.04 8.25
N HIS A 475 25.20 13.89 7.61
CA HIS A 475 24.16 13.67 6.61
C HIS A 475 23.77 12.19 6.59
N GLN A 476 22.58 11.90 6.05
CA GLN A 476 22.18 10.51 5.80
C GLN A 476 22.78 9.98 4.49
N PRO A 477 22.82 8.66 4.29
CA PRO A 477 23.25 8.06 3.02
C PRO A 477 22.34 8.46 1.84
N ALA A 478 21.03 8.49 2.08
CA ALA A 478 20.04 8.94 1.11
C ALA A 478 18.96 9.81 1.75
N MET A 479 18.28 10.61 0.94
CA MET A 479 17.10 11.38 1.34
C MET A 479 15.95 11.11 0.38
N LEU A 480 14.75 10.91 0.90
CA LEU A 480 13.54 10.83 0.11
C LEU A 480 13.19 12.20 -0.46
N CYS A 481 13.25 12.33 -1.77
CA CYS A 481 13.06 13.56 -2.51
C CYS A 481 11.81 13.52 -3.36
N THR A 482 11.26 14.70 -3.63
CA THR A 482 10.17 14.91 -4.59
C THR A 482 10.77 15.34 -5.91
N LEU A 483 10.50 14.56 -6.94
CA LEU A 483 10.89 14.78 -8.33
C LEU A 483 9.68 15.27 -9.12
N VAL A 484 9.92 16.22 -10.03
CA VAL A 484 8.93 16.62 -11.04
C VAL A 484 9.46 16.31 -12.43
N MET A 485 8.65 15.70 -13.28
CA MET A 485 9.01 15.41 -14.66
C MET A 485 8.88 16.70 -15.48
N THR A 486 10.00 17.21 -15.97
CA THR A 486 10.04 18.51 -16.67
C THR A 486 9.56 18.38 -18.11
N GLU A 487 9.70 17.20 -18.70
CA GLU A 487 9.16 16.85 -20.02
C GLU A 487 8.56 15.45 -19.96
N ASN A 488 7.36 15.26 -20.52
CA ASN A 488 6.65 13.99 -20.46
C ASN A 488 6.26 13.40 -21.81
N VAL A 489 6.88 13.83 -22.91
CA VAL A 489 6.51 13.39 -24.24
C VAL A 489 7.48 12.30 -24.71
N ASP A 490 6.94 11.17 -25.16
CA ASP A 490 7.73 10.06 -25.72
C ASP A 490 8.28 10.38 -27.13
N GLY A 491 9.16 9.52 -27.64
CA GLY A 491 9.77 9.68 -28.96
C GLY A 491 8.76 9.69 -30.13
N ASN A 492 7.51 9.30 -29.89
CA ASN A 492 6.42 9.36 -30.86
C ASN A 492 5.55 10.63 -30.71
N GLY A 493 5.93 11.57 -29.84
CA GLY A 493 5.16 12.78 -29.61
C GLY A 493 3.96 12.60 -28.68
N VAL A 494 3.90 11.52 -27.90
CA VAL A 494 2.76 11.23 -27.01
C VAL A 494 3.12 11.53 -25.55
N ALA A 495 2.30 12.34 -24.89
CA ALA A 495 2.43 12.58 -23.44
C ALA A 495 2.23 11.29 -22.63
N ARG A 496 3.13 11.06 -21.66
CA ARG A 496 3.19 9.90 -20.78
C ARG A 496 2.84 10.28 -19.35
N TYR A 497 2.22 9.33 -18.67
CA TYR A 497 1.83 9.42 -17.26
C TYR A 497 2.30 8.14 -16.57
N PRO A 498 3.59 8.08 -16.18
CA PRO A 498 4.21 6.86 -15.73
C PRO A 498 3.53 6.24 -14.51
N VAL A 499 3.62 4.92 -14.41
CA VAL A 499 3.14 4.11 -13.29
C VAL A 499 4.24 3.14 -12.86
N GLY A 500 4.25 2.76 -11.58
CA GLY A 500 5.22 1.82 -11.02
C GLY A 500 6.57 2.48 -10.68
N ALA A 501 7.60 1.64 -10.61
CA ALA A 501 8.95 2.06 -10.24
C ALA A 501 9.81 2.28 -11.49
N MET A 502 10.47 3.44 -11.54
CA MET A 502 11.42 3.82 -12.58
C MET A 502 12.79 4.01 -11.94
N PRO A 503 13.88 3.47 -12.51
CA PRO A 503 15.22 3.76 -12.01
C PRO A 503 15.50 5.26 -12.15
N VAL A 504 16.16 5.84 -11.14
CA VAL A 504 16.64 7.22 -11.21
C VAL A 504 18.09 7.20 -11.68
N VAL A 505 18.36 7.88 -12.77
CA VAL A 505 19.58 7.77 -13.55
C VAL A 505 20.35 9.09 -13.55
N ASP A 506 21.67 9.01 -13.42
CA ASP A 506 22.56 10.14 -13.63
C ASP A 506 22.60 10.49 -15.14
N PRO A 507 22.23 11.72 -15.53
CA PRO A 507 22.20 12.11 -16.94
C PRO A 507 23.60 12.16 -17.59
N GLU A 508 24.68 12.26 -16.80
CA GLU A 508 26.05 12.31 -17.32
C GLU A 508 26.61 10.91 -17.59
N THR A 509 26.34 9.95 -16.71
CA THR A 509 26.90 8.59 -16.81
C THR A 509 25.95 7.59 -17.46
N GLY A 510 24.63 7.84 -17.41
CA GLY A 510 23.60 6.89 -17.82
C GLY A 510 23.42 5.73 -16.84
N GLU A 511 24.02 5.78 -15.65
CA GLU A 511 23.90 4.74 -14.63
C GLU A 511 22.82 5.07 -13.59
N THR A 512 22.14 4.03 -13.09
CA THR A 512 21.23 4.18 -11.94
C THR A 512 22.02 4.63 -10.71
N LEU A 513 21.52 5.64 -10.02
CA LEU A 513 22.15 6.14 -8.80
C LEU A 513 22.19 5.05 -7.72
N VAL A 514 23.29 5.01 -6.97
CA VAL A 514 23.49 4.09 -5.85
C VAL A 514 23.99 4.90 -4.66
N ASP A 515 23.38 4.73 -3.50
CA ASP A 515 23.82 5.42 -2.29
C ASP A 515 25.04 4.76 -1.62
N ALA A 516 25.54 5.38 -0.56
CA ALA A 516 26.72 4.89 0.17
C ALA A 516 26.52 3.53 0.87
N LEU A 517 25.28 3.02 0.96
CA LEU A 517 24.95 1.69 1.49
C LEU A 517 24.70 0.67 0.37
N GLY A 518 24.86 1.05 -0.90
CA GLY A 518 24.65 0.16 -2.04
C GLY A 518 23.20 0.05 -2.49
N ARG A 519 22.27 0.87 -1.98
CA ARG A 519 20.86 0.85 -2.38
C ARG A 519 20.68 1.65 -3.67
N ARG A 520 19.96 1.08 -4.64
CA ARG A 520 19.67 1.72 -5.93
C ARG A 520 18.52 2.72 -5.79
N SER A 521 18.64 3.88 -6.43
CA SER A 521 17.54 4.84 -6.50
C SER A 521 16.52 4.45 -7.56
N PHE A 522 15.27 4.41 -7.15
CA PHE A 522 14.10 4.25 -8.02
C PHE A 522 12.94 5.08 -7.47
N THR A 523 11.95 5.36 -8.32
CA THR A 523 10.74 6.04 -7.88
C THR A 523 9.88 5.10 -7.04
N THR A 524 9.58 5.49 -5.81
CA THR A 524 8.74 4.74 -4.87
C THR A 524 7.25 4.97 -5.15
N SER A 525 6.89 6.21 -5.46
CA SER A 525 5.53 6.64 -5.80
C SER A 525 5.56 7.54 -7.03
N VAL A 526 4.52 7.48 -7.86
CA VAL A 526 4.37 8.36 -9.04
C VAL A 526 2.89 8.70 -9.27
N ALA A 527 2.60 9.97 -9.54
CA ALA A 527 1.25 10.44 -9.88
C ALA A 527 1.32 11.75 -10.67
N PHE A 528 0.29 12.02 -11.48
CA PHE A 528 0.09 13.36 -12.02
C PHE A 528 -0.51 14.28 -10.94
N GLY A 529 0.08 15.46 -10.72
CA GLY A 529 -0.42 16.50 -9.82
C GLY A 529 -1.27 17.51 -10.60
N PRO A 530 -2.61 17.50 -10.50
CA PRO A 530 -3.48 18.38 -11.26
C PRO A 530 -3.33 19.87 -10.92
N THR A 531 -2.95 20.20 -9.68
CA THR A 531 -2.75 21.60 -9.28
C THR A 531 -1.52 22.17 -9.97
N ILE A 532 -0.43 21.40 -10.04
CA ILE A 532 0.84 21.84 -10.64
C ILE A 532 0.97 21.54 -12.13
N GLY A 533 0.14 20.63 -12.68
CA GLY A 533 0.16 20.26 -14.10
C GLY A 533 1.34 19.38 -14.53
N GLN A 534 1.98 18.66 -13.60
CA GLN A 534 3.19 17.87 -13.85
C GLN A 534 3.09 16.46 -13.24
N ASN A 535 3.86 15.52 -13.78
CA ASN A 535 4.08 14.22 -13.14
C ASN A 535 5.04 14.41 -11.96
N ILE A 536 4.65 13.89 -10.80
CA ILE A 536 5.41 13.92 -9.54
C ILE A 536 5.85 12.50 -9.23
N ALA A 537 7.10 12.33 -8.79
CA ALA A 537 7.57 11.09 -8.22
C ALA A 537 8.27 11.32 -6.87
N LEU A 538 8.25 10.32 -6.00
CA LEU A 538 9.11 10.27 -4.82
C LEU A 538 10.23 9.28 -5.08
N ALA A 539 11.46 9.59 -4.64
CA ALA A 539 12.61 8.68 -4.78
C ALA A 539 13.66 8.96 -3.70
N TYR A 540 14.26 7.90 -3.15
CA TYR A 540 15.46 8.05 -2.32
C TYR A 540 16.66 8.35 -3.21
N LEU A 541 17.28 9.51 -3.00
CA LEU A 541 18.48 9.93 -3.72
C LEU A 541 19.69 9.91 -2.79
N PRO A 542 20.89 9.51 -3.27
CA PRO A 542 22.11 9.66 -2.50
C PRO A 542 22.32 11.12 -2.08
N TRP A 543 22.98 11.33 -0.95
CA TRP A 543 23.21 12.68 -0.40
C TRP A 543 23.79 13.67 -1.42
N ASP A 544 24.75 13.24 -2.23
CA ASP A 544 25.42 14.11 -3.21
C ASP A 544 24.53 14.48 -4.42
N TYR A 545 23.35 13.84 -4.53
CA TYR A 545 22.37 14.07 -5.59
C TYR A 545 21.06 14.69 -5.09
N CYS A 546 20.83 14.77 -3.78
CA CYS A 546 19.59 15.33 -3.21
C CYS A 546 19.65 16.86 -3.02
N GLN A 547 19.84 17.63 -4.10
CA GLN A 547 19.76 19.11 -4.05
C GLN A 547 18.59 19.61 -4.88
N VAL A 548 17.83 20.58 -4.34
CA VAL A 548 16.75 21.24 -5.09
C VAL A 548 17.30 21.85 -6.37
N GLY A 549 16.61 21.63 -7.49
CA GLY A 549 17.03 22.06 -8.83
C GLY A 549 18.01 21.10 -9.53
N ARG A 550 18.43 20.01 -8.87
CA ARG A 550 19.23 18.96 -9.51
C ARG A 550 18.41 18.32 -10.62
N LYS A 551 18.99 18.26 -11.82
CA LYS A 551 18.45 17.54 -12.97
C LYS A 551 18.92 16.09 -12.93
N LEU A 552 17.98 15.18 -13.11
CA LEU A 552 18.18 13.74 -13.18
C LEU A 552 17.33 13.18 -14.33
N ASN A 553 17.48 11.90 -14.60
CA ASN A 553 16.62 11.18 -15.52
C ASN A 553 15.86 10.06 -14.80
N VAL A 554 14.72 9.68 -15.35
CA VAL A 554 14.05 8.41 -15.05
C VAL A 554 13.81 7.64 -16.33
N GLU A 555 13.77 6.30 -16.27
CA GLU A 555 13.47 5.47 -17.43
C GLU A 555 12.09 4.83 -17.33
N TYR A 556 11.30 4.98 -18.40
CA TYR A 556 9.96 4.39 -18.50
C TYR A 556 9.75 3.82 -19.90
N PHE A 557 9.46 2.52 -20.00
CA PHE A 557 9.38 1.80 -21.28
C PHE A 557 10.61 1.98 -22.17
N SER A 558 11.81 1.92 -21.56
CA SER A 558 13.10 2.10 -22.24
C SER A 558 13.31 3.46 -22.90
N GLU A 559 12.53 4.46 -22.49
CA GLU A 559 12.72 5.86 -22.85
C GLU A 559 13.11 6.68 -21.62
N THR A 560 13.95 7.69 -21.84
CA THR A 560 14.49 8.55 -20.78
C THR A 560 13.66 9.82 -20.68
N TYR A 561 13.21 10.15 -19.47
CA TYR A 561 12.47 11.37 -19.18
C TYR A 561 13.24 12.24 -18.18
N PRO A 562 13.44 13.54 -18.47
CA PRO A 562 14.12 14.43 -17.55
C PRO A 562 13.21 14.75 -16.35
N VAL A 563 13.81 14.73 -15.17
CA VAL A 563 13.18 15.12 -13.91
C VAL A 563 14.06 16.12 -13.17
N GLU A 564 13.44 16.91 -12.32
CA GLU A 564 14.12 17.85 -11.43
C GLU A 564 13.74 17.57 -9.97
N VAL A 565 14.72 17.65 -9.08
CA VAL A 565 14.48 17.60 -7.63
C VAL A 565 13.77 18.88 -7.19
N ALA A 566 12.45 18.80 -6.99
CA ALA A 566 11.63 19.92 -6.53
C ALA A 566 11.71 20.14 -5.02
N ALA A 567 11.85 19.06 -4.24
CA ALA A 567 12.01 19.12 -2.80
C ALA A 567 12.88 17.98 -2.27
N VAL A 568 13.57 18.25 -1.15
CA VAL A 568 14.29 17.25 -0.36
C VAL A 568 13.53 17.10 0.94
N GLY A 569 13.19 15.87 1.30
CA GLY A 569 12.38 15.63 2.49
C GLY A 569 10.90 15.99 2.30
N TYR A 570 10.21 16.25 3.41
CA TYR A 570 8.83 16.67 3.47
C TYR A 570 8.75 18.20 3.42
N LYS A 571 8.13 18.72 2.37
CA LYS A 571 7.90 20.17 2.20
C LYS A 571 6.47 20.41 1.72
N PRO A 572 5.52 20.66 2.65
CA PRO A 572 4.08 20.73 2.36
C PRO A 572 3.60 21.97 1.61
#